data_AF-A0A0F8DXD4-F1
#
_entry.id   AF-A0A0F8DXD4-F1
#
_cell.length_a   1.000
_cell.length_b   1.000
_cell.length_c   1.000
_cell.angle_alpha   90.00
_cell.angle_beta   90.00
_cell.angle_gamma   90.00
#
_symmetry.space_group_name_H-M   'P 1'
#
loop_
_entity.id
_entity.type
_entity.pdbx_description
1 polymer ?
#
loop_
_entity_poly.entity_id
_entity_poly.type
_entity_poly.pdbx_seq_one_letter_code
_entity_poly.pdbx_strand_id
1 'polypeptide(L)'
;MSKIKKEIVSFIVLLSLLVLWALFTQFPVNTSTPVNMSTPVNTTQVNTSTPVNTSTPDPESQVAGMAIQFKNGTSESEIKAILQNYNMTRNYRITYDTNSMDKYYIMVDKDKITAVKEIENMVTWNASTIIRGNYYIIKVPEKAIYYKSFLETLDKHDIQLKKFVWCDIRFLYSDGPLTYWIPKEEAIRIKSELEQNENIFTVQFYYLYPPCNPTT
;
A
#
# COMPACT_ATOMS: atom_id res chain seq x y z
N MET A 1 -41.16 30.57 -17.92
CA MET A 1 -39.97 29.89 -17.37
C MET A 1 -38.74 30.68 -17.82
N SER A 2 -37.80 31.18 -17.02
CA SER A 2 -37.41 30.85 -15.67
C SER A 2 -36.26 31.81 -15.26
N LYS A 3 -36.55 33.07 -14.87
CA LYS A 3 -35.50 33.95 -14.32
C LYS A 3 -35.00 33.44 -12.95
N ILE A 4 -35.92 32.90 -12.16
CA ILE A 4 -35.66 32.37 -10.81
C ILE A 4 -34.65 31.21 -10.81
N LYS A 5 -34.66 30.31 -11.82
CA LYS A 5 -33.67 29.20 -11.83
C LYS A 5 -32.25 29.64 -12.22
N LYS A 6 -32.07 30.73 -12.98
CA LYS A 6 -30.73 31.15 -13.42
C LYS A 6 -29.94 31.78 -12.27
N GLU A 7 -30.60 32.57 -11.43
CA GLU A 7 -29.98 33.18 -10.24
C GLU A 7 -29.63 32.14 -9.18
N ILE A 8 -30.50 31.14 -8.96
CA ILE A 8 -30.22 30.04 -8.02
C ILE A 8 -29.01 29.21 -8.47
N VAL A 9 -28.91 28.88 -9.76
CA VAL A 9 -27.74 28.15 -10.30
C VAL A 9 -26.46 28.96 -10.16
N SER A 10 -26.52 30.27 -10.43
CA SER A 10 -25.37 31.17 -10.25
C SER A 10 -24.92 31.24 -8.79
N PHE A 11 -25.85 31.24 -7.84
CA PHE A 11 -25.55 31.30 -6.41
C PHE A 11 -24.91 30.01 -5.91
N ILE A 12 -25.38 28.85 -6.39
CA ILE A 12 -24.82 27.53 -6.04
C ILE A 12 -23.37 27.40 -6.55
N VAL A 13 -23.09 27.87 -7.76
CA VAL A 13 -21.73 27.86 -8.33
C VAL A 13 -20.79 28.79 -7.57
N LEU A 14 -21.25 29.99 -7.20
CA LEU A 14 -20.44 30.94 -6.43
C LEU A 14 -20.13 30.42 -5.01
N LEU A 15 -21.12 29.79 -4.37
CA LEU A 15 -20.96 29.22 -3.02
C LEU A 15 -19.98 28.03 -3.02
N SER A 16 -20.03 27.17 -4.05
CA SER A 16 -19.08 26.07 -4.19
C SER A 16 -17.66 26.55 -4.51
N LEU A 17 -17.50 27.65 -5.28
CA LEU A 17 -16.19 28.27 -5.49
C LEU A 17 -15.61 28.88 -4.20
N LEU A 18 -16.44 29.51 -3.36
CA LEU A 18 -16.02 30.07 -2.07
C LEU A 18 -15.57 28.98 -1.09
N VAL A 19 -16.28 27.84 -1.04
CA VAL A 19 -15.90 26.70 -0.20
C VAL A 19 -14.59 26.09 -0.68
N LEU A 20 -14.40 25.93 -2.01
CA LEU A 20 -13.10 25.51 -2.55
C LEU A 20 -11.98 26.49 -2.20
N TRP A 21 -12.23 27.81 -2.27
CA TRP A 21 -11.19 28.80 -1.96
C TRP A 21 -10.78 28.76 -0.48
N ALA A 22 -11.74 28.57 0.43
CA ALA A 22 -11.46 28.42 1.86
C ALA A 22 -10.65 27.15 2.19
N LEU A 23 -10.89 26.05 1.45
CA LEU A 23 -10.13 24.78 1.59
C LEU A 23 -8.67 24.91 1.13
N PHE A 24 -8.36 25.83 0.21
CA PHE A 24 -6.99 26.06 -0.28
C PHE A 24 -6.20 27.13 0.51
N THR A 25 -6.84 27.91 1.39
CA THR A 25 -6.14 28.94 2.18
C THR A 25 -5.57 28.45 3.52
N GLN A 26 -5.84 27.22 3.94
CA GLN A 26 -5.18 26.64 5.12
C GLN A 26 -3.92 25.88 4.72
N PHE A 27 -2.86 26.64 4.41
CA PHE A 27 -1.50 26.14 4.50
C PHE A 27 -1.10 26.12 5.98
N PRO A 28 -0.56 25.02 6.53
CA PRO A 28 0.19 25.12 7.77
C PRO A 28 1.40 26.02 7.52
N VAL A 29 1.46 27.09 8.29
CA VAL A 29 2.60 28.01 8.37
C VAL A 29 3.84 27.20 8.76
N ASN A 30 4.80 27.10 7.84
CA ASN A 30 6.16 26.75 8.17
C ASN A 30 6.77 27.88 9.02
N THR A 31 6.71 27.73 10.35
CA THR A 31 7.60 28.47 11.26
C THR A 31 8.75 27.56 11.67
N SER A 32 9.72 27.43 10.78
CA SER A 32 11.06 26.97 11.14
C SER A 32 11.76 28.10 11.89
N THR A 33 11.68 28.10 13.22
CA THR A 33 12.55 28.92 14.04
C THR A 33 13.74 28.04 14.44
N PRO A 34 14.99 28.34 14.01
CA PRO A 34 16.14 27.65 14.56
C PRO A 34 16.45 28.28 15.92
N VAL A 35 16.19 27.55 17.00
CA VAL A 35 16.69 27.94 18.33
C VAL A 35 18.18 27.64 18.37
N ASN A 36 18.98 28.67 18.13
CA ASN A 36 20.41 28.65 18.40
C ASN A 36 20.63 29.09 19.85
N MET A 37 20.93 28.15 20.74
CA MET A 37 21.51 28.46 22.05
C MET A 37 23.01 28.16 21.98
N SER A 38 23.82 29.22 21.90
CA SER A 38 25.24 29.16 22.20
C SER A 38 25.52 30.17 23.32
N THR A 39 25.93 29.69 24.50
CA THR A 39 27.11 30.16 25.28
C THR A 39 27.25 29.38 26.60
N PRO A 40 28.45 29.36 27.24
CA PRO A 40 29.16 28.11 27.56
C PRO A 40 29.12 27.75 29.05
N VAL A 41 29.28 26.47 29.36
CA VAL A 41 29.71 26.05 30.70
C VAL A 41 30.79 24.97 30.56
N ASN A 42 32.00 25.39 30.94
CA ASN A 42 33.14 24.53 31.18
C ASN A 42 32.97 23.90 32.57
N THR A 43 32.89 22.57 32.66
CA THR A 43 33.39 21.81 33.82
C THR A 43 33.38 20.30 33.55
N THR A 44 34.59 19.75 33.51
CA THR A 44 35.00 18.49 34.13
C THR A 44 34.27 17.21 33.71
N GLN A 45 34.95 16.51 32.80
CA GLN A 45 34.94 15.06 32.56
C GLN A 45 34.63 14.22 33.81
N VAL A 46 33.50 13.51 33.78
CA VAL A 46 33.34 12.22 34.45
C VAL A 46 32.77 11.26 33.43
N ASN A 47 33.65 10.39 32.93
CA ASN A 47 33.29 9.27 32.08
C ASN A 47 32.41 8.31 32.89
N THR A 48 31.13 8.27 32.59
CA THR A 48 30.29 7.11 32.87
C THR A 48 29.60 6.73 31.57
N SER A 49 30.38 6.15 30.66
CA SER A 49 29.86 5.47 29.48
C SER A 49 29.13 4.20 29.96
N THR A 50 27.85 4.34 30.25
CA THR A 50 26.92 3.22 30.11
C THR A 50 27.04 2.74 28.66
N PRO A 51 27.27 1.44 28.39
CA PRO A 51 27.33 0.98 27.02
C PRO A 51 25.91 1.14 26.46
N VAL A 52 25.73 2.12 25.58
CA VAL A 52 24.57 2.12 24.68
C VAL A 52 24.73 0.83 23.89
N ASN A 53 23.88 -0.15 24.17
CA ASN A 53 23.73 -1.32 23.33
C ASN A 53 23.23 -0.83 21.97
N THR A 54 24.14 -0.43 21.10
CA THR A 54 23.93 -0.40 19.65
C THR A 54 23.96 -1.83 19.16
N SER A 55 23.00 -2.64 19.58
CA SER A 55 22.65 -3.84 18.84
C SER A 55 22.21 -3.37 17.46
N THR A 56 22.96 -3.73 16.42
CA THR A 56 22.56 -3.56 15.03
C THR A 56 21.11 -4.03 14.91
N PRO A 57 20.17 -3.18 14.43
CA PRO A 57 18.79 -3.60 14.32
C PRO A 57 18.72 -4.84 13.44
N ASP A 58 17.94 -5.84 13.87
CA ASP A 58 17.69 -7.04 13.09
C ASP A 58 17.24 -6.61 11.67
N PRO A 59 17.87 -7.10 10.58
CA PRO A 59 17.44 -6.82 9.22
C PRO A 59 15.95 -7.08 8.98
N GLU A 60 15.34 -8.05 9.69
CA GLU A 60 13.90 -8.31 9.66
C GLU A 60 13.04 -7.20 10.28
N SER A 61 13.66 -6.20 10.91
CA SER A 61 13.00 -5.00 11.44
C SER A 61 13.11 -3.80 10.50
N GLN A 62 13.86 -3.92 9.39
CA GLN A 62 14.11 -2.84 8.42
C GLN A 62 13.38 -3.12 7.10
N VAL A 63 12.29 -2.40 6.85
CA VAL A 63 11.48 -2.54 5.63
C VAL A 63 11.97 -1.58 4.56
N ALA A 64 12.53 -2.11 3.47
CA ALA A 64 13.09 -1.40 2.32
C ALA A 64 12.04 -1.00 1.28
N GLY A 65 10.87 -1.63 1.32
CA GLY A 65 9.82 -1.39 0.33
C GLY A 65 8.61 -2.29 0.54
N MET A 66 7.66 -2.20 -0.39
CA MET A 66 6.43 -2.99 -0.36
C MET A 66 6.00 -3.42 -1.76
N ALA A 67 5.42 -4.62 -1.86
CA ALA A 67 4.68 -5.09 -3.03
C ALA A 67 3.19 -4.93 -2.76
N ILE A 68 2.45 -4.28 -3.64
CA ILE A 68 1.02 -4.02 -3.45
C ILE A 68 0.23 -4.65 -4.60
N GLN A 69 -0.74 -5.50 -4.23
CA GLN A 69 -1.71 -6.10 -5.13
C GLN A 69 -2.94 -5.21 -5.26
N PHE A 70 -3.13 -4.61 -6.43
CA PHE A 70 -4.33 -3.84 -6.76
C PHE A 70 -5.34 -4.67 -7.56
N LYS A 71 -6.59 -4.23 -7.46
CA LYS A 71 -7.72 -4.71 -8.26
C LYS A 71 -7.46 -4.52 -9.75
N ASN A 72 -7.97 -5.44 -10.54
CA ASN A 72 -7.87 -5.43 -11.99
C ASN A 72 -8.44 -4.12 -12.56
N GLY A 73 -7.68 -3.46 -13.43
CA GLY A 73 -8.10 -2.21 -14.08
C GLY A 73 -7.79 -0.94 -13.30
N THR A 74 -7.19 -1.03 -12.10
CA THR A 74 -6.70 0.17 -11.39
C THR A 74 -5.56 0.79 -12.20
N SER A 75 -5.71 2.04 -12.62
CA SER A 75 -4.69 2.75 -13.41
C SER A 75 -3.50 3.20 -12.56
N GLU A 76 -2.36 3.43 -13.21
CA GLU A 76 -1.19 4.02 -12.53
C GLU A 76 -1.49 5.36 -11.85
N SER A 77 -2.36 6.17 -12.48
CA SER A 77 -2.76 7.47 -11.92
C SER A 77 -3.59 7.33 -10.64
N GLU A 78 -4.49 6.35 -10.58
CA GLU A 78 -5.26 6.03 -9.38
C GLU A 78 -4.35 5.45 -8.30
N ILE A 79 -3.43 4.55 -8.65
CA ILE A 79 -2.44 4.02 -7.70
C ILE A 79 -1.63 5.16 -7.08
N LYS A 80 -1.12 6.08 -7.90
CA LYS A 80 -0.37 7.24 -7.42
C LYS A 80 -1.20 8.11 -6.49
N ALA A 81 -2.45 8.40 -6.85
CA ALA A 81 -3.35 9.20 -6.01
C ALA A 81 -3.65 8.51 -4.67
N ILE A 82 -3.89 7.19 -4.68
CA ILE A 82 -4.09 6.40 -3.47
C ILE A 82 -2.85 6.52 -2.58
N LEU A 83 -1.65 6.26 -3.11
CA LEU A 83 -0.41 6.26 -2.33
C LEU A 83 0.01 7.65 -1.83
N GLN A 84 -0.38 8.73 -2.54
CA GLN A 84 -0.15 10.11 -2.09
C GLN A 84 -1.01 10.51 -0.89
N ASN A 85 -2.15 9.86 -0.69
CA ASN A 85 -3.03 10.14 0.46
C ASN A 85 -2.54 9.51 1.77
N TYR A 86 -1.58 8.58 1.71
CA TYR A 86 -0.98 7.99 2.89
C TYR A 86 0.28 8.76 3.28
N ASN A 87 0.42 9.06 4.57
CA ASN A 87 1.54 9.83 5.11
C ASN A 87 2.82 8.97 5.14
N MET A 88 3.46 8.81 3.99
CA MET A 88 4.72 8.11 3.84
C MET A 88 5.84 8.98 4.42
N THR A 89 6.50 8.50 5.47
CA THR A 89 7.58 9.23 6.17
C THR A 89 8.90 9.29 5.39
N ARG A 90 8.97 8.60 4.25
CA ARG A 90 10.17 8.51 3.42
C ARG A 90 9.82 8.65 1.95
N ASN A 91 10.67 9.35 1.19
CA ASN A 91 10.58 9.40 -0.27
C ASN A 91 10.68 7.99 -0.85
N TYR A 92 9.93 7.74 -1.91
CA TYR A 92 9.88 6.43 -2.55
C TYR A 92 9.75 6.55 -4.06
N ARG A 93 10.11 5.47 -4.76
CA ARG A 93 9.79 5.28 -6.17
C ARG A 93 8.76 4.17 -6.34
N ILE A 94 7.93 4.30 -7.36
CA ILE A 94 6.94 3.31 -7.75
C ILE A 94 7.41 2.65 -9.05
N THR A 95 7.27 1.33 -9.12
CA THR A 95 7.38 0.56 -10.37
C THR A 95 6.17 -0.33 -10.54
N TYR A 96 5.60 -0.35 -11.74
CA TYR A 96 4.40 -1.12 -12.07
C TYR A 96 4.73 -2.41 -12.81
N ASP A 97 3.75 -3.32 -12.88
CA ASP A 97 3.79 -4.55 -13.69
C ASP A 97 5.03 -5.42 -13.44
N THR A 98 5.42 -5.52 -12.17
CA THR A 98 6.53 -6.37 -11.77
C THR A 98 6.12 -7.84 -11.96
N ASN A 99 7.05 -8.66 -12.50
CA ASN A 99 6.81 -10.07 -12.82
C ASN A 99 6.63 -10.87 -11.52
N SER A 100 5.42 -10.81 -10.96
CA SER A 100 5.07 -11.42 -9.68
C SER A 100 4.47 -12.81 -9.87
N MET A 101 4.58 -13.64 -8.83
CA MET A 101 4.15 -15.04 -8.82
C MET A 101 2.62 -15.19 -8.87
N ASP A 102 1.88 -14.31 -8.20
CA ASP A 102 0.42 -14.31 -8.24
C ASP A 102 -0.06 -13.33 -9.31
N LYS A 103 -0.31 -13.81 -10.54
CA LYS A 103 -0.76 -12.96 -11.65
C LYS A 103 -2.28 -12.83 -11.72
N TYR A 104 -2.98 -13.93 -11.47
CA TYR A 104 -4.40 -14.05 -11.72
C TYR A 104 -5.20 -14.27 -10.43
N TYR A 105 -6.45 -13.85 -10.46
CA TYR A 105 -7.42 -14.13 -9.43
C TYR A 105 -8.83 -14.18 -10.00
N ILE A 106 -9.74 -14.69 -9.19
CA ILE A 106 -11.18 -14.60 -9.41
C ILE A 106 -11.84 -13.95 -8.20
N MET A 107 -12.96 -13.27 -8.44
CA MET A 107 -13.84 -12.80 -7.39
C MET A 107 -15.11 -13.63 -7.44
N VAL A 108 -15.48 -14.23 -6.32
CA VAL A 108 -16.66 -15.09 -6.21
C VAL A 108 -17.52 -14.56 -5.08
N ASP A 109 -18.80 -14.31 -5.35
CA ASP A 109 -19.77 -13.95 -4.31
C ASP A 109 -19.85 -15.06 -3.24
N LYS A 110 -20.04 -14.67 -1.98
CA LYS A 110 -20.09 -15.62 -0.86
C LYS A 110 -21.24 -16.63 -0.94
N ASP A 111 -22.32 -16.29 -1.63
CA ASP A 111 -23.47 -17.16 -1.85
C ASP A 111 -23.20 -18.25 -2.91
N LYS A 112 -22.23 -18.05 -3.81
CA LYS A 112 -21.77 -19.03 -4.82
C LYS A 112 -20.79 -20.06 -4.24
N ILE A 113 -21.07 -20.58 -3.05
CA ILE A 113 -20.17 -21.52 -2.33
C ILE A 113 -19.86 -22.80 -3.12
N THR A 114 -20.78 -23.26 -3.98
CA THR A 114 -20.57 -24.42 -4.85
C THR A 114 -19.47 -24.15 -5.88
N ALA A 115 -19.45 -22.97 -6.49
CA ALA A 115 -18.41 -22.58 -7.44
C ALA A 115 -17.05 -22.50 -6.75
N VAL A 116 -17.00 -21.92 -5.54
CA VAL A 116 -15.78 -21.87 -4.72
C VAL A 116 -15.21 -23.27 -4.50
N LYS A 117 -16.04 -24.21 -4.04
CA LYS A 117 -15.61 -25.60 -3.78
C LYS A 117 -15.15 -26.33 -5.04
N GLU A 118 -15.89 -26.19 -6.15
CA GLU A 118 -15.50 -26.79 -7.44
C GLU A 118 -14.12 -26.28 -7.87
N ILE A 119 -13.91 -24.97 -7.77
CA ILE A 119 -12.65 -24.32 -8.14
C ILE A 119 -11.52 -24.72 -7.19
N GLU A 120 -11.71 -24.63 -5.87
CA GLU A 120 -10.70 -25.00 -4.87
C GLU A 120 -10.21 -26.45 -5.03
N ASN A 121 -11.11 -27.38 -5.39
CA ASN A 121 -10.77 -28.77 -5.68
C ASN A 121 -9.94 -28.94 -6.97
N MET A 122 -10.00 -27.99 -7.91
CA MET A 122 -9.22 -28.02 -9.16
C MET A 122 -7.86 -27.33 -9.02
N VAL A 123 -7.78 -26.26 -8.23
CA VAL A 123 -6.54 -25.49 -7.99
C VAL A 123 -5.82 -25.89 -6.70
N THR A 124 -6.07 -27.12 -6.22
CA THR A 124 -5.48 -27.70 -5.01
C THR A 124 -4.08 -27.14 -4.72
N TRP A 125 -3.88 -26.73 -3.45
CA TRP A 125 -2.69 -26.17 -2.81
C TRP A 125 -2.67 -24.64 -2.71
N ASN A 126 -3.07 -24.15 -1.53
CA ASN A 126 -2.77 -22.80 -1.01
C ASN A 126 -3.39 -21.61 -1.76
N ALA A 127 -4.61 -21.75 -2.29
CA ALA A 127 -5.38 -20.58 -2.69
C ALA A 127 -5.60 -19.71 -1.44
N SER A 128 -4.80 -18.64 -1.32
CA SER A 128 -4.96 -17.68 -0.22
C SER A 128 -6.24 -16.91 -0.49
N THR A 129 -7.33 -17.33 0.14
CA THR A 129 -8.63 -16.70 0.00
C THR A 129 -8.68 -15.45 0.86
N ILE A 130 -8.76 -14.29 0.22
CA ILE A 130 -8.98 -13.01 0.91
C ILE A 130 -10.48 -12.82 1.02
N ILE A 131 -10.97 -12.70 2.25
CA ILE A 131 -12.38 -12.40 2.51
C ILE A 131 -12.53 -10.88 2.54
N ARG A 132 -13.26 -10.31 1.58
CA ARG A 132 -13.53 -8.88 1.50
C ARG A 132 -15.02 -8.62 1.33
N GLY A 133 -15.65 -8.06 2.35
CA GLY A 133 -17.09 -7.81 2.35
C GLY A 133 -17.87 -9.08 2.03
N ASN A 134 -18.56 -9.11 0.89
CA ASN A 134 -19.39 -10.24 0.45
C ASN A 134 -18.74 -11.14 -0.61
N TYR A 135 -17.42 -11.00 -0.83
CA TYR A 135 -16.70 -11.76 -1.86
C TYR A 135 -15.53 -12.55 -1.28
N TYR A 136 -15.24 -13.66 -1.93
CA TYR A 136 -13.97 -14.36 -1.88
C TYR A 136 -13.09 -13.90 -3.05
N ILE A 137 -11.86 -13.52 -2.75
CA ILE A 137 -10.82 -13.30 -3.75
C ILE A 137 -9.91 -14.51 -3.70
N ILE A 138 -9.95 -15.32 -4.75
CA ILE A 138 -9.20 -16.58 -4.85
C ILE A 138 -8.06 -16.35 -5.82
N LYS A 139 -6.82 -16.46 -5.35
CA LYS A 139 -5.64 -16.40 -6.19
C LYS A 139 -5.58 -17.62 -7.09
N VAL A 140 -5.32 -17.42 -8.38
CA VAL A 140 -5.31 -18.46 -9.39
C VAL A 140 -3.86 -18.68 -9.86
N PRO A 141 -3.28 -19.87 -9.60
CA PRO A 141 -1.97 -20.23 -10.14
C PRO A 141 -1.95 -20.12 -11.67
N GLU A 142 -0.86 -19.62 -12.25
CA GLU A 142 -0.75 -19.48 -13.71
C GLU A 142 -0.95 -20.82 -14.44
N LYS A 143 -0.58 -21.95 -13.84
CA LYS A 143 -0.83 -23.28 -14.40
C LYS A 143 -2.33 -23.59 -14.58
N ALA A 144 -3.19 -23.04 -13.72
CA ALA A 144 -4.61 -23.33 -13.72
C ALA A 144 -5.31 -22.90 -15.01
N ILE A 145 -4.86 -21.79 -15.61
CA ILE A 145 -5.48 -21.18 -16.78
C ILE A 145 -5.29 -22.03 -18.05
N TYR A 146 -4.40 -23.03 -18.02
CA TYR A 146 -4.19 -23.96 -19.12
C TYR A 146 -5.11 -25.19 -19.03
N TYR A 147 -5.79 -25.41 -17.90
CA TYR A 147 -6.73 -26.52 -17.76
C TYR A 147 -8.10 -26.14 -18.31
N LYS A 148 -8.53 -26.84 -19.35
CA LYS A 148 -9.86 -26.65 -19.95
C LYS A 148 -11.00 -26.79 -18.93
N SER A 149 -10.91 -27.78 -18.04
CA SER A 149 -11.91 -27.98 -16.98
C SER A 149 -12.05 -26.79 -16.04
N PHE A 150 -10.96 -26.08 -15.75
CA PHE A 150 -10.98 -24.86 -14.94
C PHE A 150 -11.71 -23.74 -15.70
N LEU A 151 -11.37 -23.50 -16.96
CA LEU A 151 -12.02 -22.46 -17.79
C LEU A 151 -13.52 -22.73 -17.98
N GLU A 152 -13.91 -23.98 -18.26
CA GLU A 152 -15.32 -24.37 -18.38
C GLU A 152 -16.09 -24.17 -17.07
N THR A 153 -15.42 -24.35 -15.92
CA THR A 153 -16.02 -24.08 -14.60
C THR A 153 -16.24 -22.59 -14.38
N LEU A 154 -15.29 -21.74 -14.80
CA LEU A 154 -15.46 -20.29 -14.75
C LEU A 154 -16.66 -19.85 -15.61
N ASP A 155 -16.77 -20.34 -16.84
CA ASP A 155 -17.88 -20.02 -17.75
C ASP A 155 -19.23 -20.51 -17.21
N LYS A 156 -19.28 -21.75 -16.68
CA LYS A 156 -20.49 -22.34 -16.08
C LYS A 156 -21.05 -21.48 -14.95
N HIS A 157 -20.19 -20.85 -14.15
CA HIS A 157 -20.59 -20.07 -12.97
C HIS A 157 -20.62 -18.55 -13.21
N ASP A 158 -20.39 -18.11 -14.45
CA ASP A 158 -20.25 -16.71 -14.84
C ASP A 158 -19.21 -15.98 -13.97
N ILE A 159 -18.02 -16.57 -13.85
CA ILE A 159 -16.91 -16.05 -13.06
C ILE A 159 -15.82 -15.57 -14.00
N GLN A 160 -15.45 -14.31 -13.88
CA GLN A 160 -14.39 -13.73 -14.70
C GLN A 160 -13.00 -13.95 -14.08
N LEU A 161 -12.06 -14.50 -14.86
CA LEU A 161 -10.64 -14.47 -14.55
C LEU A 161 -10.09 -13.05 -14.69
N LYS A 162 -9.41 -12.55 -13.67
CA LYS A 162 -8.86 -11.18 -13.61
C LYS A 162 -7.37 -11.22 -13.35
N LYS A 163 -6.66 -10.17 -13.76
CA LYS A 163 -5.22 -10.00 -13.50
C LYS A 163 -5.02 -8.95 -12.40
N PHE A 164 -4.16 -9.24 -11.42
CA PHE A 164 -3.77 -8.21 -10.46
C PHE A 164 -2.97 -7.11 -11.17
N VAL A 165 -3.13 -5.88 -10.70
CA VAL A 165 -2.18 -4.81 -11.01
C VAL A 165 -1.16 -4.75 -9.89
N TRP A 166 0.11 -4.97 -10.21
CA TRP A 166 1.18 -4.97 -9.22
C TRP A 166 1.89 -3.63 -9.18
N CYS A 167 2.15 -3.16 -7.98
CA CYS A 167 2.86 -1.93 -7.70
C CYS A 167 3.93 -2.21 -6.63
N ASP A 168 5.19 -1.98 -6.99
CA ASP A 168 6.31 -2.05 -6.06
C ASP A 168 6.70 -0.65 -5.61
N ILE A 169 6.74 -0.46 -4.30
CA ILE A 169 7.27 0.72 -3.63
C ILE A 169 8.68 0.40 -3.16
N ARG A 170 9.65 1.24 -3.53
CA ARG A 170 11.00 1.18 -2.96
C ARG A 170 11.33 2.50 -2.30
N PHE A 171 11.68 2.44 -1.02
CA PHE A 171 12.12 3.60 -0.28
C PHE A 171 13.48 4.08 -0.80
N LEU A 172 13.64 5.41 -0.81
CA LEU A 172 14.83 6.09 -1.28
C LEU A 172 15.60 6.66 -0.10
N TYR A 173 16.89 6.90 -0.34
CA TYR A 173 17.66 7.81 0.50
C TYR A 173 16.97 9.17 0.54
N SER A 174 16.98 9.79 1.71
CA SER A 174 16.43 11.12 1.96
C SER A 174 17.56 12.04 2.39
N ASP A 175 17.38 13.36 2.23
CA ASP A 175 18.33 14.38 2.69
C ASP A 175 18.54 14.38 4.22
N GLY A 176 17.70 13.64 4.97
CA GLY A 176 17.86 13.33 6.39
C GLY A 176 18.59 12.00 6.64
N PRO A 177 18.01 11.03 7.38
CA PRO A 177 18.69 9.77 7.67
C PRO A 177 19.11 9.05 6.38
N LEU A 178 20.40 8.71 6.28
CA LEU A 178 21.06 8.01 5.16
C LEU A 178 20.64 6.54 5.02
N THR A 179 19.39 6.23 5.37
CA THR A 179 18.80 4.91 5.24
C THR A 179 17.79 4.92 4.09
N TYR A 180 17.49 3.75 3.54
CA TYR A 180 16.49 3.55 2.48
C TYR A 180 15.44 2.54 2.93
N TRP A 181 15.12 2.59 4.23
CA TRP A 181 14.19 1.71 4.91
C TRP A 181 13.39 2.48 5.96
N ILE A 182 12.28 1.89 6.39
CA ILE A 182 11.46 2.32 7.53
C ILE A 182 11.38 1.21 8.59
N PRO A 183 11.16 1.54 9.87
CA PRO A 183 10.93 0.53 10.91
C PRO A 183 9.72 -0.35 10.60
N LYS A 184 9.77 -1.61 11.02
CA LYS A 184 8.70 -2.60 10.79
C LYS A 184 7.35 -2.16 11.36
N GLU A 185 7.32 -1.56 12.54
CA GLU A 185 6.09 -1.09 13.19
C GLU A 185 5.38 -0.05 12.34
N GLU A 186 6.16 0.83 11.74
CA GLU A 186 5.66 1.84 10.82
C GLU A 186 5.14 1.21 9.51
N ALA A 187 5.87 0.25 8.96
CA ALA A 187 5.41 -0.49 7.78
C ALA A 187 4.10 -1.24 8.05
N ILE A 188 3.94 -1.85 9.23
CA ILE A 188 2.71 -2.53 9.67
C ILE A 188 1.53 -1.55 9.71
N ARG A 189 1.73 -0.35 10.28
CA ARG A 189 0.71 0.71 10.27
C ARG A 189 0.28 1.04 8.84
N ILE A 190 1.23 1.37 7.97
CA ILE A 190 0.96 1.74 6.56
C ILE A 190 0.22 0.61 5.84
N LYS A 191 0.66 -0.64 6.00
CA LYS A 191 -0.03 -1.83 5.43
C LYS A 191 -1.48 -1.90 5.90
N SER A 192 -1.73 -1.74 7.20
CA SER A 192 -3.09 -1.84 7.74
C SER A 192 -4.02 -0.75 7.21
N GLU A 193 -3.51 0.46 6.96
CA GLU A 193 -4.26 1.57 6.39
C GLU A 193 -4.50 1.39 4.88
N LEU A 194 -3.50 0.87 4.15
CA LEU A 194 -3.61 0.57 2.71
C LEU A 194 -4.62 -0.54 2.44
N GLU A 195 -4.61 -1.62 3.23
CA GLU A 195 -5.49 -2.78 3.00
C GLU A 195 -6.97 -2.51 3.29
N GLN A 196 -7.29 -1.35 3.90
CA GLN A 196 -8.66 -0.85 4.01
C GLN A 196 -9.19 -0.28 2.68
N ASN A 197 -8.31 0.10 1.76
CA ASN A 197 -8.72 0.60 0.45
C ASN A 197 -9.38 -0.53 -0.37
N GLU A 198 -10.56 -0.29 -0.94
CA GLU A 198 -11.33 -1.30 -1.66
C GLU A 198 -10.61 -1.87 -2.90
N ASN A 199 -9.64 -1.15 -3.45
CA ASN A 199 -8.86 -1.55 -4.61
C ASN A 199 -7.52 -2.22 -4.25
N ILE A 200 -7.10 -2.26 -2.98
CA ILE A 200 -5.86 -2.93 -2.54
C ILE A 200 -6.21 -4.23 -1.85
N PHE A 201 -5.75 -5.37 -2.37
CA PHE A 201 -6.04 -6.69 -1.78
C PHE A 201 -5.00 -7.17 -0.78
N THR A 202 -3.72 -6.96 -1.08
CA THR A 202 -2.61 -7.38 -0.22
C THR A 202 -1.47 -6.40 -0.34
N VAL A 203 -0.79 -6.15 0.78
CA VAL A 203 0.51 -5.49 0.87
C VAL A 203 1.54 -6.45 1.46
N GLN A 204 2.68 -6.63 0.80
CA GLN A 204 3.79 -7.48 1.23
C GLN A 204 5.03 -6.63 1.47
N PHE A 205 5.83 -6.94 2.49
CA PHE A 205 7.04 -6.17 2.80
C PHE A 205 8.28 -6.76 2.12
N TYR A 206 9.16 -5.86 1.69
CA TYR A 206 10.53 -6.18 1.33
C TYR A 206 11.44 -5.74 2.47
N TYR A 207 12.08 -6.68 3.15
CA TYR A 207 13.04 -6.39 4.20
C TYR A 207 14.45 -6.23 3.62
N LEU A 208 15.32 -5.50 4.33
CA LEU A 208 16.75 -5.53 4.03
C LEU A 208 17.34 -6.88 4.45
N TYR A 209 18.20 -7.46 3.62
CA TYR A 209 18.91 -8.72 3.90
C TYR A 209 20.20 -8.42 4.71
N PRO A 210 20.74 -9.31 5.59
CA PRO A 210 20.76 -10.77 5.43
C PRO A 210 20.43 -11.66 6.64
N PRO A 211 20.20 -12.97 6.42
CA PRO A 211 20.92 -13.93 7.26
C PRO A 211 21.70 -14.94 6.41
N CYS A 212 22.91 -14.57 6.02
CA CYS A 212 24.00 -15.55 6.02
C CYS A 212 24.91 -15.14 7.17
N ASN A 213 24.91 -15.96 8.21
CA ASN A 213 25.97 -15.95 9.20
C ASN A 213 27.22 -16.52 8.49
N PRO A 214 28.31 -15.77 8.26
CA PRO A 214 29.48 -16.28 7.52
C PRO A 214 30.34 -17.25 8.35
N THR A 215 29.76 -17.93 9.35
CA THR A 215 30.48 -18.78 10.31
C THR A 215 30.16 -20.28 10.16
N THR A 216 29.69 -20.72 8.99
CA THR A 216 29.63 -22.15 8.61
C THR A 216 30.50 -22.40 7.41
#